data_AF-K1SRU6-F1
#
_entry.id   AF-K1SRU6-F1
#
_cell.length_a   1.000
_cell.length_b   1.000
_cell.length_c   1.000
_cell.angle_alpha   90.00
_cell.angle_beta   90.00
_cell.angle_gamma   90.00
#
_symmetry.space_group_name_H-M   'P 1'
#
loop_
_entity.id
_entity.type
_entity.pdbx_description
1 polymer ?
#
loop_
_entity_poly.entity_id
_entity_poly.type
_entity_poly.pdbx_seq_one_letter_code
_entity_poly.pdbx_strand_id
1 'polypeptide(L)'
;MELKRSSGVLLHITSLPANEGIGTLGKPAFEFVNWLKAAGQKYWQVLPIHPTGYADSPYQSPSAFAGNPLLIDLWELVELGLLAPDDIKGREYGEDPSTVDYEKVIAQKKELLRKAFFSFKEDVSYLAFIQEQSWWLEDYALFMAIKHHNELRSWMTWDKELRFRKPEVLA
;
A
#
# COMPACT_ATOMS: atom_id res chain seq x y z
N MET A 1 -11.71 16.70 -23.31
CA MET A 1 -10.59 15.84 -23.71
C MET A 1 -11.07 14.96 -24.85
N GLU A 2 -10.39 14.97 -26.00
CA GLU A 2 -10.77 14.16 -27.16
C GLU A 2 -9.99 12.84 -27.14
N LEU A 3 -10.71 11.71 -27.07
CA LEU A 3 -10.09 10.39 -27.03
C LEU A 3 -9.82 9.89 -28.44
N LYS A 4 -8.54 9.72 -28.80
CA LYS A 4 -8.16 9.04 -30.04
C LYS A 4 -8.48 7.54 -29.93
N ARG A 5 -8.85 6.90 -31.04
CA ARG A 5 -9.10 5.45 -31.10
C ARG A 5 -7.89 4.69 -30.55
N SER A 6 -8.13 3.89 -29.53
CA SER A 6 -7.09 3.27 -28.70
C SER A 6 -7.65 2.05 -27.98
N SER A 7 -6.76 1.23 -27.42
CA SER A 7 -7.10 0.07 -26.59
C SER A 7 -6.27 0.08 -25.32
N GLY A 8 -6.70 -0.69 -24.33
CA GLY A 8 -5.99 -0.85 -23.07
C GLY A 8 -6.41 -2.13 -22.36
N VAL A 9 -5.77 -2.39 -21.22
CA VAL A 9 -6.04 -3.55 -20.37
C VAL A 9 -6.49 -3.07 -18.99
N LEU A 10 -7.55 -3.69 -18.48
CA LEU A 10 -7.94 -3.62 -17.08
C LEU A 10 -7.25 -4.75 -16.33
N LEU A 11 -6.34 -4.40 -15.43
CA LEU A 11 -5.67 -5.36 -14.55
C LEU A 11 -5.30 -4.61 -13.26
N HIS A 12 -5.75 -5.09 -12.10
CA HIS A 12 -5.30 -4.47 -10.86
C HIS A 12 -3.87 -4.88 -10.52
N ILE A 13 -3.14 -4.02 -9.81
CA ILE A 13 -1.72 -4.23 -9.46
C ILE A 13 -1.57 -5.52 -8.66
N THR A 14 -2.51 -5.82 -7.77
CA THR A 14 -2.50 -7.04 -6.95
C THR A 14 -2.52 -8.33 -7.76
N SER A 15 -3.00 -8.29 -9.01
CA SER A 15 -3.09 -9.42 -9.92
C SER A 15 -1.84 -9.62 -10.78
N LEU A 16 -0.82 -8.76 -10.65
CA LEU A 16 0.46 -8.98 -11.30
C LEU A 16 1.15 -10.22 -10.68
N PRO A 17 1.87 -11.01 -11.49
CA PRO A 17 2.66 -12.12 -10.97
C PRO A 17 3.67 -11.63 -9.93
N ALA A 18 3.72 -12.29 -8.76
CA ALA A 18 4.65 -11.96 -7.69
C ALA A 18 5.03 -13.20 -6.90
N ASN A 19 6.26 -13.21 -6.37
CA ASN A 19 6.73 -14.30 -5.51
C ASN A 19 6.33 -14.08 -4.04
N GLU A 20 6.00 -12.84 -3.67
CA GLU A 20 5.64 -12.43 -2.31
C GLU A 20 4.10 -12.40 -2.10
N GLY A 21 3.38 -13.24 -2.85
CA GLY A 21 1.94 -13.51 -2.73
C GLY A 21 0.98 -12.42 -3.21
N ILE A 22 1.46 -11.25 -3.60
CA ILE A 22 0.64 -10.17 -4.17
C ILE A 22 1.45 -9.34 -5.15
N GLY A 23 0.83 -8.93 -6.26
CA GLY A 23 1.45 -8.00 -7.19
C GLY A 23 1.75 -6.63 -6.57
N THR A 24 2.90 -6.05 -6.94
CA THR A 24 3.46 -4.82 -6.37
C THR A 24 3.79 -3.79 -7.46
N LEU A 25 4.13 -2.57 -7.03
CA LEU A 25 4.64 -1.49 -7.86
C LEU A 25 6.15 -1.60 -8.14
N GLY A 26 6.70 -2.81 -8.15
CA GLY A 26 8.11 -3.06 -8.46
C GLY A 26 8.33 -3.60 -9.87
N LYS A 27 9.35 -4.47 -10.01
CA LYS A 27 9.74 -5.08 -11.29
C LYS A 27 8.57 -5.67 -12.11
N PRO A 28 7.62 -6.44 -11.54
CA PRO A 28 6.49 -6.97 -12.32
C PRO A 28 5.60 -5.90 -12.96
N ALA A 29 5.43 -4.75 -12.30
CA ALA A 29 4.67 -3.63 -12.87
C ALA A 29 5.40 -3.01 -14.07
N PHE A 30 6.72 -2.83 -13.99
CA PHE A 30 7.52 -2.36 -15.12
C PHE A 30 7.49 -3.35 -16.29
N GLU A 31 7.58 -4.66 -16.02
CA GLU A 31 7.46 -5.71 -17.03
C GLU A 31 6.09 -5.68 -17.72
N PHE A 32 5.01 -5.50 -16.95
CA PHE A 32 3.66 -5.36 -17.50
C PHE A 32 3.50 -4.11 -18.36
N VAL A 33 4.03 -2.96 -17.95
CA VAL A 33 4.03 -1.73 -18.76
C VAL A 33 4.83 -1.91 -20.06
N ASN A 34 5.98 -2.57 -19.99
CA ASN A 34 6.78 -2.90 -21.18
C ASN A 34 6.01 -3.82 -22.14
N TRP A 35 5.29 -4.80 -21.60
CA TRP A 35 4.42 -5.67 -22.38
C TRP A 35 3.26 -4.89 -23.03
N LEU A 36 2.58 -4.02 -22.28
CA LEU A 36 1.51 -3.16 -22.81
C LEU A 36 2.02 -2.31 -23.98
N LYS A 37 3.19 -1.71 -23.83
CA LYS A 37 3.86 -0.93 -24.87
C LYS A 37 4.15 -1.78 -26.11
N ALA A 38 4.72 -2.98 -25.94
CA ALA A 38 5.03 -3.89 -27.03
C ALA A 38 3.76 -4.38 -27.76
N ALA A 39 2.67 -4.60 -27.02
CA ALA A 39 1.36 -4.99 -27.55
C ALA A 39 0.56 -3.81 -28.14
N GLY A 40 1.13 -2.60 -28.18
CA GLY A 40 0.48 -1.40 -28.73
C GLY A 40 -0.64 -0.82 -27.87
N GLN A 41 -0.82 -1.32 -26.63
CA GLN A 41 -1.82 -0.82 -25.69
C GLN A 41 -1.47 0.60 -25.25
N LYS A 42 -2.50 1.44 -25.05
CA LYS A 42 -2.35 2.86 -24.69
C LYS A 42 -2.82 3.18 -23.28
N TYR A 43 -3.61 2.29 -22.68
CA TYR A 43 -4.15 2.49 -21.34
C TYR A 43 -3.93 1.24 -20.49
N TRP A 44 -3.57 1.48 -19.23
CA TRP A 44 -3.68 0.53 -18.15
C TRP A 44 -4.72 1.07 -17.18
N GLN A 45 -5.83 0.37 -17.03
CA GLN A 45 -6.83 0.69 -16.05
C GLN A 45 -6.61 -0.16 -14.80
N VAL A 46 -6.66 0.46 -13.63
CA VAL A 46 -6.57 -0.19 -12.32
C VAL A 46 -7.83 0.10 -11.51
N LEU A 47 -8.10 -0.76 -10.52
CA LEU A 47 -9.04 -0.48 -9.43
C LEU A 47 -8.42 0.57 -8.47
N PRO A 48 -9.18 1.15 -7.52
CA PRO A 48 -8.62 2.08 -6.55
C PRO A 48 -7.40 1.51 -5.82
N ILE A 49 -6.37 2.32 -5.63
CA ILE A 49 -5.07 1.90 -5.07
C ILE A 49 -4.92 2.24 -3.58
N HIS A 50 -6.05 2.47 -2.91
CA HIS A 50 -6.09 2.90 -1.52
C HIS A 50 -5.97 1.70 -0.57
N PRO A 51 -5.57 1.90 0.70
CA PRO A 51 -5.59 0.84 1.69
C PRO A 51 -6.96 0.17 1.73
N THR A 52 -6.97 -1.16 1.81
CA THR A 52 -8.21 -1.93 1.84
C THR A 52 -8.75 -2.03 3.27
N GLY A 53 -10.07 -2.05 3.40
CA GLY A 53 -10.79 -2.22 4.65
C GLY A 53 -11.38 -3.62 4.79
N TYR A 54 -12.68 -3.72 5.07
CA TYR A 54 -13.36 -5.00 5.23
C TYR A 54 -13.32 -5.81 3.92
N ALA A 55 -13.06 -7.12 4.05
CA ALA A 55 -13.00 -8.08 2.95
C ALA A 55 -12.07 -7.66 1.79
N ASP A 56 -11.01 -6.92 2.11
CA ASP A 56 -9.95 -6.51 1.18
C ASP A 56 -10.43 -5.73 -0.05
N SER A 57 -11.61 -5.12 0.03
CA SER A 57 -12.21 -4.38 -1.08
C SER A 57 -11.48 -3.05 -1.33
N PRO A 58 -11.00 -2.78 -2.56
CA PRO A 58 -10.39 -1.49 -2.91
C PRO A 58 -11.40 -0.34 -2.90
N TYR A 59 -12.71 -0.63 -2.88
CA TYR A 59 -13.77 0.37 -2.81
C TYR A 59 -14.16 0.75 -1.38
N GLN A 60 -13.56 0.11 -0.37
CA GLN A 60 -13.83 0.41 1.04
C GLN A 60 -12.51 0.72 1.76
N SER A 61 -12.02 1.94 1.56
CA SER A 61 -10.76 2.40 2.15
C SER A 61 -10.97 3.26 3.41
N PRO A 62 -10.05 3.22 4.40
CA PRO A 62 -10.02 4.19 5.49
C PRO A 62 -9.58 5.60 5.05
N SER A 63 -9.10 5.77 3.83
CA SER A 63 -8.62 7.05 3.30
C SER A 63 -8.90 7.22 1.81
N ALA A 64 -9.35 8.42 1.43
CA ALA A 64 -9.52 8.80 0.02
C ALA A 64 -8.20 9.28 -0.64
N PHE A 65 -7.07 9.28 0.08
CA PHE A 65 -5.80 9.83 -0.39
C PHE A 65 -4.62 8.86 -0.25
N ALA A 66 -4.59 8.06 0.82
CA ALA A 66 -3.49 7.16 1.08
C ALA A 66 -3.36 6.08 -0.01
N GLY A 67 -2.13 5.62 -0.27
CA GLY A 67 -1.84 4.43 -1.07
C GLY A 67 -1.80 3.17 -0.21
N ASN A 68 -2.15 2.02 -0.80
CA ASN A 68 -2.16 0.73 -0.12
C ASN A 68 -0.73 0.22 0.15
N PRO A 69 -0.30 0.05 1.41
CA PRO A 69 1.03 -0.46 1.75
C PRO A 69 1.33 -1.85 1.17
N LEU A 70 0.30 -2.64 0.88
CA LEU A 70 0.48 -3.97 0.26
C LEU A 70 1.02 -3.89 -1.17
N LEU A 71 0.99 -2.72 -1.81
CA LEU A 71 1.52 -2.54 -3.17
C LEU A 71 3.00 -2.16 -3.18
N ILE A 72 3.61 -1.93 -2.02
CA ILE A 72 5.06 -1.65 -1.90
C ILE A 72 5.85 -2.90 -2.29
N ASP A 73 6.84 -2.73 -3.15
CA ASP A 73 7.77 -3.79 -3.53
C ASP A 73 8.85 -3.97 -2.45
N LEU A 74 9.03 -5.20 -1.99
CA LEU A 74 9.98 -5.49 -0.91
C LEU A 74 11.42 -5.55 -1.41
N TRP A 75 11.65 -5.86 -2.69
CA TRP A 75 12.99 -5.92 -3.27
C TRP A 75 13.56 -4.52 -3.50
N GLU A 76 12.72 -3.54 -3.82
CA GLU A 76 13.15 -2.12 -3.80
C GLU A 76 13.66 -1.71 -2.41
N LEU A 77 13.05 -2.19 -1.31
CA LEU A 77 13.55 -1.93 0.04
C LEU A 77 14.90 -2.63 0.32
N VAL A 78 15.18 -3.76 -0.33
CA VAL A 78 16.50 -4.39 -0.29
C VAL A 78 17.53 -3.57 -1.05
N GLU A 79 17.19 -3.05 -2.23
CA GLU A 79 18.05 -2.16 -3.01
C GLU A 79 18.40 -0.87 -2.25
N LEU A 80 17.46 -0.36 -1.45
CA LEU A 80 17.66 0.79 -0.56
C LEU A 80 18.44 0.44 0.73
N GLY A 81 18.78 -0.83 0.95
CA GLY A 81 19.50 -1.29 2.15
C GLY A 81 18.65 -1.28 3.44
N LEU A 82 17.32 -1.22 3.32
CA LEU A 82 16.38 -1.21 4.44
C LEU A 82 15.98 -2.63 4.86
N LEU A 83 16.10 -3.60 3.96
CA LEU A 83 15.89 -5.03 4.20
C LEU A 83 17.06 -5.84 3.65
N ALA A 84 17.25 -7.05 4.15
CA ALA A 84 18.14 -8.05 3.56
C ALA A 84 17.35 -9.02 2.67
N PRO A 85 17.95 -9.63 1.63
CA PRO A 85 17.28 -10.66 0.84
C PRO A 85 16.71 -11.82 1.68
N ASP A 86 17.42 -12.20 2.73
CA ASP A 86 17.03 -13.29 3.62
C ASP A 86 15.85 -12.91 4.53
N ASP A 87 15.51 -11.62 4.61
CA ASP A 87 14.27 -11.20 5.26
C ASP A 87 13.04 -11.58 4.44
N ILE A 88 13.15 -11.74 3.12
CA ILE A 88 12.02 -12.00 2.23
C ILE A 88 11.96 -13.50 1.86
N LYS A 89 13.12 -14.09 1.58
CA LYS A 89 13.22 -15.48 1.12
C LYS A 89 12.73 -16.47 2.17
N GLY A 90 12.01 -17.50 1.72
CA GLY A 90 11.56 -18.60 2.57
C GLY A 90 10.33 -18.31 3.44
N ARG A 91 9.73 -17.12 3.29
CA ARG A 91 8.43 -16.82 3.90
C ARG A 91 7.29 -17.45 3.11
N GLU A 92 6.21 -17.77 3.82
CA GLU A 92 4.97 -18.28 3.22
C GLU A 92 3.99 -17.13 2.97
N TYR A 93 3.55 -16.99 1.73
CA TYR A 93 2.61 -15.94 1.30
C TYR A 93 1.27 -16.48 0.78
N GLY A 94 1.05 -17.80 0.91
CA GLY A 94 -0.11 -18.50 0.36
C GLY A 94 0.31 -19.81 -0.30
N GLU A 95 -0.64 -20.71 -0.51
CA GLU A 95 -0.40 -22.00 -1.17
C GLU A 95 -0.77 -21.97 -2.65
N ASP A 96 -1.79 -21.20 -3.01
CA ASP A 96 -2.28 -21.06 -4.38
C ASP A 96 -1.68 -19.82 -5.04
N PRO A 97 -0.80 -19.96 -6.06
CA PRO A 97 -0.19 -18.83 -6.74
C PRO A 97 -1.17 -18.05 -7.65
N SER A 98 -2.41 -18.54 -7.85
CA SER A 98 -3.43 -17.88 -8.67
C SER A 98 -4.34 -16.92 -7.88
N THR A 99 -4.24 -16.93 -6.56
CA THR A 99 -5.05 -16.09 -5.66
C THR A 99 -4.18 -15.42 -4.60
N VAL A 100 -4.67 -14.31 -4.04
CA VAL A 100 -3.96 -13.58 -2.98
C VAL A 100 -4.49 -14.06 -1.62
N ASP A 101 -3.62 -14.64 -0.79
CA ASP A 101 -3.89 -14.87 0.62
C ASP A 101 -3.63 -13.57 1.40
N TYR A 102 -4.66 -12.71 1.46
CA TYR A 102 -4.54 -11.38 2.07
C TYR A 102 -4.13 -11.44 3.54
N GLU A 103 -4.58 -12.44 4.30
CA GLU A 103 -4.22 -12.57 5.71
C GLU A 103 -2.70 -12.79 5.87
N LYS A 104 -2.13 -13.76 5.15
CA LYS A 104 -0.69 -14.01 5.17
C LYS A 104 0.09 -12.83 4.63
N VAL A 105 -0.30 -12.29 3.48
CA VAL A 105 0.39 -11.14 2.85
C VAL A 105 0.41 -9.93 3.76
N ILE A 106 -0.71 -9.58 4.41
CA ILE A 106 -0.79 -8.47 5.36
C ILE A 106 0.16 -8.71 6.54
N ALA A 107 0.16 -9.91 7.12
CA ALA A 107 1.02 -10.26 8.25
C ALA A 107 2.51 -10.11 7.88
N GLN A 108 2.93 -10.71 6.77
CA GLN A 108 4.32 -10.66 6.29
C GLN A 108 4.76 -9.23 5.95
N LYS A 109 3.95 -8.49 5.15
CA LYS A 109 4.30 -7.13 4.76
C LYS A 109 4.32 -6.16 5.94
N LYS A 110 3.40 -6.29 6.89
CA LYS A 110 3.40 -5.44 8.10
C LYS A 110 4.68 -5.63 8.91
N GLU A 111 5.13 -6.87 9.09
CA GLU A 111 6.38 -7.16 9.80
C GLU A 111 7.59 -6.55 9.07
N LEU A 112 7.70 -6.79 7.76
CA LEU A 112 8.83 -6.34 6.95
C LEU A 112 8.88 -4.83 6.77
N LEU A 113 7.74 -4.17 6.53
CA LEU A 113 7.68 -2.70 6.46
C LEU A 113 8.05 -2.05 7.80
N ARG A 114 7.66 -2.67 8.92
CA ARG A 114 8.08 -2.19 10.25
C ARG A 114 9.58 -2.38 10.47
N LYS A 115 10.16 -3.50 10.01
CA LYS A 115 11.61 -3.70 10.05
C LYS A 115 12.33 -2.66 9.21
N ALA A 116 11.90 -2.44 7.97
CA ALA A 116 12.46 -1.44 7.07
C ALA A 116 12.41 -0.03 7.69
N PHE A 117 11.30 0.33 8.35
CA PHE A 117 11.18 1.59 9.06
C PHE A 117 12.23 1.77 10.17
N PHE A 118 12.57 0.73 10.94
CA PHE A 118 13.60 0.84 11.98
C PHE A 118 15.02 0.97 11.43
N SER A 119 15.26 0.51 10.21
CA SER A 119 16.52 0.69 9.48
C SER A 119 16.57 2.01 8.70
N PHE A 120 15.41 2.63 8.48
CA PHE A 120 15.28 3.87 7.73
C PHE A 120 15.87 5.05 8.50
N LYS A 121 16.50 5.95 7.76
CA LYS A 121 16.98 7.23 8.28
C LYS A 121 16.27 8.32 7.50
N GLU A 122 15.68 9.25 8.23
CA GLU A 122 15.03 10.40 7.64
C GLU A 122 16.02 11.16 6.76
N ASP A 123 15.56 11.52 5.56
CA ASP A 123 16.30 12.35 4.63
C ASP A 123 15.45 13.54 4.17
N VAL A 124 16.05 14.40 3.35
CA VAL A 124 15.40 15.62 2.86
C VAL A 124 14.16 15.30 2.02
N SER A 125 14.16 14.20 1.26
CA SER A 125 13.02 13.83 0.41
C SER A 125 11.83 13.35 1.23
N TYR A 126 12.09 12.60 2.31
CA TYR A 126 11.07 12.14 3.25
C TYR A 126 10.42 13.32 3.98
N LEU A 127 11.22 14.26 4.49
CA LEU A 127 10.71 15.46 5.16
C LEU A 127 9.92 16.36 4.20
N ALA A 128 10.39 16.51 2.95
CA ALA A 128 9.67 17.25 1.92
C ALA A 128 8.32 16.60 1.60
N PHE A 129 8.27 15.26 1.50
CA PHE A 129 7.01 14.54 1.30
C PHE A 129 6.03 14.76 2.46
N ILE A 130 6.48 14.67 3.71
CA ILE A 130 5.62 14.96 4.87
C ILE A 130 5.05 16.37 4.77
N GLN A 131 5.90 17.36 4.46
CA GLN A 131 5.47 18.75 4.35
C GLN A 131 4.45 18.94 3.22
N GLU A 132 4.73 18.40 2.03
CA GLU A 132 3.86 18.49 0.84
C GLU A 132 2.50 17.83 1.07
N GLN A 133 2.47 16.72 1.79
CA GLN A 133 1.27 15.92 2.03
C GLN A 133 0.59 16.21 3.39
N SER A 134 1.10 17.17 4.16
CA SER A 134 0.65 17.50 5.53
C SER A 134 -0.86 17.73 5.65
N TRP A 135 -1.49 18.27 4.61
CA TRP A 135 -2.93 18.54 4.57
C TRP A 135 -3.84 17.31 4.70
N TRP A 136 -3.32 16.08 4.50
CA TRP A 136 -4.06 14.83 4.74
C TRP A 136 -3.26 13.77 5.50
N LEU A 137 -1.93 13.77 5.37
CA LEU A 137 -1.07 12.70 5.85
C LEU A 137 -1.04 12.65 7.38
N GLU A 138 -0.96 13.79 8.06
CA GLU A 138 -0.94 13.86 9.52
C GLU A 138 -2.21 13.27 10.13
N ASP A 139 -3.37 13.65 9.58
CA ASP A 139 -4.66 13.14 10.01
C ASP A 139 -4.81 11.64 9.74
N TYR A 140 -4.36 11.17 8.58
CA TYR A 140 -4.38 9.75 8.25
C TYR A 140 -3.47 8.93 9.17
N ALA A 141 -2.25 9.39 9.40
CA ALA A 141 -1.28 8.71 10.26
C ALA A 141 -1.80 8.62 11.70
N LEU A 142 -2.30 9.74 12.26
CA LEU A 142 -2.89 9.79 13.60
C LEU A 142 -4.13 8.90 13.69
N PHE A 143 -5.03 8.99 12.70
CA PHE A 143 -6.22 8.12 12.62
C PHE A 143 -5.84 6.64 12.64
N MET A 144 -4.86 6.22 11.84
CA MET A 144 -4.43 4.83 11.78
C MET A 144 -3.75 4.38 13.08
N ALA A 145 -2.94 5.24 13.71
CA ALA A 145 -2.33 4.96 15.01
C ALA A 145 -3.39 4.72 16.10
N ILE A 146 -4.38 5.61 16.19
CA ILE A 146 -5.52 5.48 17.10
C ILE A 146 -6.35 4.23 16.77
N LYS A 147 -6.61 3.98 15.50
CA LYS A 147 -7.37 2.81 15.04
C LYS A 147 -6.67 1.51 15.44
N HIS A 148 -5.35 1.43 15.31
CA HIS A 148 -4.56 0.29 15.78
C HIS A 148 -4.62 0.15 17.31
N HIS A 149 -4.49 1.24 18.06
CA HIS A 149 -4.64 1.22 19.52
C HIS A 149 -6.03 0.72 19.96
N ASN A 150 -7.07 1.06 19.20
CA ASN A 150 -8.45 0.65 19.44
C ASN A 150 -8.85 -0.68 18.75
N GLU A 151 -7.88 -1.57 18.48
CA GLU A 151 -8.11 -2.92 17.92
C GLU A 151 -8.87 -2.91 16.58
N LEU A 152 -8.54 -1.94 15.72
CA LEU A 152 -9.12 -1.74 14.39
C LEU A 152 -10.62 -1.41 14.37
N ARG A 153 -11.24 -1.12 15.52
CA ARG A 153 -12.65 -0.74 15.61
C ARG A 153 -12.97 0.54 14.83
N SER A 154 -14.25 0.71 14.49
CA SER A 154 -14.74 1.92 13.80
C SER A 154 -14.53 3.15 14.67
N TRP A 155 -14.14 4.28 14.07
CA TRP A 155 -13.97 5.53 14.80
C TRP A 155 -15.25 6.05 15.45
N MET A 156 -16.41 5.61 14.95
CA MET A 156 -17.71 5.94 15.52
C MET A 156 -17.90 5.37 16.93
N THR A 157 -17.14 4.32 17.29
CA THR A 157 -17.20 3.66 18.61
C THR A 157 -16.10 4.13 19.56
N TRP A 158 -15.24 5.07 19.16
CA TRP A 158 -14.19 5.62 20.03
C TRP A 158 -14.79 6.57 21.07
N ASP A 159 -14.01 6.83 22.12
CA ASP A 159 -14.35 7.84 23.13
C ASP A 159 -14.69 9.18 22.48
N LYS A 160 -15.71 9.86 23.03
CA LYS A 160 -16.28 11.07 22.41
C LYS A 160 -15.24 12.14 22.13
N GLU A 161 -14.30 12.34 23.04
CA GLU A 161 -13.29 13.40 22.91
C GLU A 161 -12.33 13.14 21.75
N LEU A 162 -11.95 11.87 21.55
CA LEU A 162 -11.14 11.41 20.44
C LEU A 162 -11.93 11.47 19.13
N ARG A 163 -13.18 11.00 19.15
CA ARG A 163 -14.11 11.02 18.02
C ARG A 163 -14.36 12.44 17.49
N PHE A 164 -14.48 13.41 18.40
CA PHE A 164 -14.67 14.83 18.07
C PHE A 164 -13.36 15.60 17.98
N ARG A 165 -12.22 14.91 18.03
CA ARG A 165 -10.89 15.49 17.78
C ARG A 165 -10.60 16.70 18.68
N LYS A 166 -10.92 16.60 19.97
CA LYS A 166 -10.58 17.67 20.94
C LYS A 166 -9.07 17.90 20.94
N PRO A 167 -8.59 19.15 20.73
CA PRO A 167 -7.15 19.43 20.62
C PRO A 167 -6.33 18.91 21.79
N GLU A 168 -6.88 18.95 23.01
CA GLU A 168 -6.20 18.51 24.23
C GLU A 168 -5.97 16.99 24.29
N VAL A 169 -6.74 16.22 23.52
CA VAL A 169 -6.68 14.75 23.46
C VAL A 169 -5.82 14.26 22.28
N LEU A 170 -5.63 15.11 21.27
CA LEU A 170 -4.80 14.79 20.10
C LEU A 170 -3.34 15.24 20.23
N ALA A 171 -3.04 16.10 21.20
CA ALA A 171 -1.71 16.69 21.44
C ALA A 171 -0.72 15.73 22.11
#